data_AF-F9WRZ2-F1
#
_entry.id   AF-F9WRZ2-F1
#
_cell.length_a   1.000
_cell.length_b   1.000
_cell.length_c   1.000
_cell.angle_alpha   90.00
_cell.angle_beta   90.00
_cell.angle_gamma   90.00
#
_symmetry.space_group_name_H-M   'P 1'
#
loop_
_entity.id
_entity.type
_entity.pdbx_description
1 polymer ?
#
loop_
_entity_poly.entity_id
_entity_poly.type
_entity_poly.pdbx_seq_one_letter_code
_entity_poly.pdbx_strand_id
1 'polypeptide(L)'
;MVLGPLLFSLGTIAALRCLQAELPHASFVAYLDDVTVAAAPEHLEAACGAAAQAMEELGIKNNAAKMEVLDPTCLSGFGDARRLTCARVLGAFVECDAAHEAEVTEAVDKRARETERLFRAILECPLAARTRWRLLSASALPRLTFLLRNHAAKHTRGAAEWFDARVTAVLSAIVGRPVSQRARDVAALPIAMGGCGLRRQVTIAEFAHECVGHKNLQRSKTEEADRDLSNALFATVYGAERQVLTANAAAGAGRALTDPQVCTDDAAFCTYVLERLLERVLPDGQKCVCGADASNWHVHTCTKLHGKPRQLRHDVANSKLALGLRLCGFDCTTEPHLNEVSKRRPDLLITGLGTQAVTDVTVTHPAVHPRGGKRSDSHSGISGI
;
A
#
# COMPACT_ATOMS: atom_id res chain seq x y z
N MET A 1 -7.70 12.60 -25.41
CA MET A 1 -6.34 13.16 -25.54
C MET A 1 -6.41 14.59 -25.04
N VAL A 2 -5.72 14.96 -23.95
CA VAL A 2 -5.89 16.27 -23.31
C VAL A 2 -4.71 17.17 -23.73
N LEU A 3 -4.87 17.91 -24.84
CA LEU A 3 -3.82 18.81 -25.37
C LEU A 3 -3.71 20.12 -24.58
N GLY A 4 -4.74 20.49 -23.83
CA GLY A 4 -4.80 21.79 -23.11
C GLY A 4 -3.60 22.07 -22.21
N PRO A 5 -3.28 21.20 -21.22
CA PRO A 5 -2.13 21.40 -20.34
C PRO A 5 -0.79 21.45 -21.10
N LEU A 6 -0.64 20.66 -22.17
CA LEU A 6 0.56 20.69 -22.99
C LEU A 6 0.74 22.04 -23.70
N LEU A 7 -0.32 22.53 -24.35
CA LEU A 7 -0.29 23.82 -25.04
C LEU A 7 -0.05 24.98 -24.08
N PHE A 8 -0.68 24.94 -22.90
CA PHE A 8 -0.43 25.89 -21.82
C PHE A 8 1.06 25.87 -21.42
N SER A 9 1.59 24.69 -21.07
CA SER A 9 2.98 24.54 -20.66
C SER A 9 3.98 24.97 -21.73
N LEU A 10 3.69 24.77 -23.02
CA LEU A 10 4.56 25.22 -24.11
C LEU A 10 4.71 26.75 -24.17
N GLY A 11 3.62 27.49 -23.95
CA GLY A 11 3.67 28.96 -23.87
C GLY A 11 4.42 29.42 -22.63
N THR A 12 4.03 28.91 -21.46
CA THR A 12 4.62 29.30 -20.17
C THR A 12 6.11 28.97 -20.11
N ILE A 13 6.55 27.78 -20.55
CA ILE A 13 7.97 27.42 -20.49
C ILE A 13 8.83 28.27 -21.43
N ALA A 14 8.29 28.69 -22.58
CA ALA A 14 9.01 29.57 -23.50
C ALA A 14 9.25 30.94 -22.86
N ALA A 15 8.20 31.54 -22.28
CA ALA A 15 8.30 32.82 -21.58
C ALA A 15 9.25 32.77 -20.37
N LEU A 16 9.12 31.75 -19.52
CA LEU A 16 9.98 31.60 -18.34
C LEU A 16 11.45 31.38 -18.72
N ARG A 17 11.74 30.72 -19.84
CA ARG A 17 13.13 30.55 -20.34
C ARG A 17 13.74 31.87 -20.83
N CYS A 18 12.95 32.72 -21.49
CA CYS A 18 13.41 34.06 -21.86
C CYS A 18 13.73 34.89 -20.60
N LEU A 19 12.82 34.92 -19.63
CA LEU A 19 13.04 35.60 -18.36
C LEU A 19 14.25 35.08 -17.60
N GLN A 20 14.46 33.76 -17.57
CA GLN A 20 15.63 33.16 -16.94
C GLN A 20 16.95 33.59 -17.58
N ALA A 21 16.96 33.87 -18.89
CA ALA A 21 18.13 34.38 -19.62
C ALA A 21 18.36 35.87 -19.38
N GLU A 22 17.30 36.67 -19.25
CA GLU A 22 17.36 38.11 -19.00
C GLU A 22 17.67 38.46 -17.54
N LEU A 23 17.19 37.62 -16.61
CA LEU A 23 17.31 37.80 -15.17
C LEU A 23 18.10 36.63 -14.57
N PRO A 24 19.43 36.57 -14.77
CA PRO A 24 20.27 35.47 -14.26
C PRO A 24 20.32 35.39 -12.73
N HIS A 25 19.92 36.46 -12.04
CA HIS A 25 19.84 36.54 -10.58
C HIS A 25 18.53 36.02 -9.99
N ALA A 26 17.55 35.69 -10.83
CA ALA A 26 16.28 35.10 -10.44
C ALA A 26 16.20 33.64 -10.91
N SER A 27 15.44 32.83 -10.19
CA SER A 27 15.09 31.45 -10.56
C SER A 27 13.59 31.35 -10.66
N PHE A 28 13.12 30.79 -11.79
CA PHE A 28 11.71 30.60 -12.06
C PHE A 28 11.37 29.10 -12.07
N VAL A 29 10.45 28.70 -11.20
CA VAL A 29 9.93 27.33 -11.14
C VAL A 29 8.43 27.37 -11.32
N ALA A 30 7.88 26.48 -12.14
CA ALA A 30 6.44 26.46 -12.40
C ALA A 30 5.88 25.04 -12.42
N TYR A 31 4.68 24.88 -11.87
CA TYR A 31 3.84 23.71 -12.06
C TYR A 31 2.49 24.18 -12.60
N LEU A 32 2.31 24.05 -13.93
CA LEU A 32 1.20 24.68 -14.63
C LEU A 32 1.14 26.19 -14.31
N ASP A 33 0.02 26.66 -13.77
CA ASP A 33 -0.25 28.06 -13.42
C ASP A 33 0.42 28.52 -12.12
N ASP A 34 0.86 27.60 -11.27
CA ASP A 34 1.60 27.93 -10.05
C ASP A 34 3.06 28.25 -10.38
N VAL A 35 3.36 29.53 -10.58
CA VAL A 35 4.73 30.06 -10.79
C VAL A 35 5.30 30.56 -9.48
N THR A 36 6.48 30.06 -9.11
CA THR A 36 7.27 30.48 -7.96
C THR A 36 8.56 31.15 -8.45
N VAL A 37 8.83 32.34 -7.94
CA VAL A 37 10.03 33.14 -8.25
C VAL A 37 10.91 33.20 -7.02
N ALA A 38 12.19 32.88 -7.17
CA ALA A 38 13.20 33.03 -6.12
C ALA A 38 14.30 33.98 -6.60
N ALA A 39 14.58 35.04 -5.84
CA ALA A 39 15.62 36.02 -6.15
C ALA A 39 16.11 36.66 -4.84
N ALA A 40 17.24 37.40 -4.90
CA ALA A 40 17.65 38.26 -3.80
C ALA A 40 16.57 39.34 -3.52
N PRO A 41 16.39 39.80 -2.26
CA PRO A 41 15.32 40.73 -1.91
C PRO A 41 15.23 41.97 -2.82
N GLU A 42 16.37 42.58 -3.14
CA GLU A 42 16.48 43.78 -4.00
C GLU A 42 16.07 43.55 -5.47
N HIS A 43 15.92 42.29 -5.90
CA HIS A 43 15.57 41.93 -7.27
C HIS A 43 14.22 41.22 -7.37
N LEU A 44 13.61 40.85 -6.24
CA LEU A 44 12.40 40.04 -6.21
C LEU A 44 11.20 40.76 -6.82
N GLU A 45 11.01 42.05 -6.53
CA GLU A 45 9.91 42.85 -7.09
C GLU A 45 9.99 42.95 -8.61
N ALA A 46 11.17 43.31 -9.12
CA ALA A 46 11.41 43.41 -10.56
C ALA A 46 11.22 42.06 -11.27
N ALA A 47 11.72 40.97 -10.68
CA ALA A 47 11.59 39.63 -11.26
C ALA A 47 10.13 39.14 -11.28
N CYS A 48 9.38 39.35 -10.21
CA CYS A 48 7.95 39.04 -10.15
C CYS A 48 7.13 39.91 -11.11
N GLY A 49 7.47 41.20 -11.25
CA GLY A 49 6.83 42.10 -12.21
C GLY A 49 7.05 41.66 -13.65
N ALA A 50 8.28 41.29 -14.01
CA ALA A 50 8.62 40.75 -15.33
C ALA A 50 7.90 39.42 -15.60
N ALA A 51 7.82 38.53 -14.60
CA ALA A 51 7.06 37.29 -14.70
C ALA A 51 5.56 37.55 -14.92
N ALA A 52 4.97 38.48 -14.16
CA ALA A 52 3.56 38.84 -14.30
C ALA A 52 3.27 39.40 -15.71
N GLN A 53 4.11 40.31 -16.21
CA GLN A 53 3.97 40.86 -17.55
C GLN A 53 4.07 39.76 -18.63
N ALA A 54 5.07 38.88 -18.54
CA ALA A 54 5.23 37.79 -19.49
C ALA A 54 4.04 36.82 -19.50
N MET A 55 3.43 36.58 -18.32
CA MET A 55 2.20 35.78 -18.24
C MET A 55 1.00 36.50 -18.87
N GLU A 56 0.86 37.82 -18.66
CA GLU A 56 -0.21 38.62 -19.28
C GLU A 56 -0.11 38.66 -20.81
N GLU A 57 1.10 38.72 -21.37
CA GLU A 57 1.35 38.64 -22.82
C GLU A 57 0.89 37.30 -23.41
N LEU A 58 0.91 36.22 -22.62
CA LEU A 58 0.35 34.91 -22.97
C LEU A 58 -1.18 34.83 -22.75
N GLY A 59 -1.81 35.92 -22.29
CA GLY A 59 -3.24 35.97 -21.95
C GLY A 59 -3.58 35.39 -20.57
N ILE A 60 -2.58 35.18 -19.70
CA ILE A 60 -2.76 34.63 -18.36
C ILE A 60 -2.84 35.81 -17.38
N LYS A 61 -4.00 35.99 -16.75
CA LYS A 61 -4.21 37.08 -15.78
C LYS A 61 -3.64 36.71 -14.42
N ASN A 62 -2.80 37.59 -13.88
CA ASN A 62 -2.28 37.44 -12.52
C ASN A 62 -3.39 37.73 -11.48
N ASN A 63 -3.40 36.96 -10.40
CA ASN A 63 -4.28 37.18 -9.25
C ASN A 63 -3.46 37.73 -8.08
N ALA A 64 -3.33 39.06 -8.02
CA ALA A 64 -2.57 39.75 -6.98
C ALA A 64 -3.02 39.39 -5.55
N ALA A 65 -4.32 39.08 -5.35
CA ALA A 65 -4.84 38.70 -4.04
C ALA A 65 -4.34 37.32 -3.56
N LYS A 66 -3.79 36.48 -4.45
CA LYS A 66 -3.17 35.19 -4.12
C LYS A 66 -1.64 35.26 -4.10
N MET A 67 -1.05 36.43 -4.38
CA MET A 67 0.40 36.59 -4.32
C MET A 67 0.85 36.56 -2.85
N GLU A 68 1.64 35.55 -2.52
CA GLU A 68 2.23 35.37 -1.21
C GLU A 68 3.75 35.54 -1.33
N VAL A 69 4.35 36.31 -0.42
CA VAL A 69 5.78 36.61 -0.45
C VAL A 69 6.41 36.12 0.83
N LEU A 70 7.41 35.25 0.68
CA LEU A 70 8.25 34.77 1.76
C LEU A 70 9.48 35.71 1.87
N ASP A 71 9.29 36.87 2.49
CA ASP A 71 10.34 37.88 2.71
C ASP A 71 10.49 38.20 4.21
N PRO A 72 11.49 37.60 4.89
CA PRO A 72 11.73 37.83 6.30
C PRO A 72 12.31 39.23 6.59
N THR A 73 12.91 39.87 5.59
CA THR A 73 13.66 41.12 5.76
C THR A 73 12.83 42.38 5.49
N CYS A 74 11.67 42.22 4.86
CA CYS A 74 10.82 43.32 4.37
C CYS A 74 11.54 44.25 3.38
N LEU A 75 12.61 43.78 2.74
CA LEU A 75 13.43 44.57 1.81
C LEU A 75 12.97 44.40 0.35
N SER A 76 12.04 43.50 0.07
CA SER A 76 11.60 43.16 -1.29
C SER A 76 10.66 44.16 -1.96
N GLY A 77 10.40 45.34 -1.36
CA GLY A 77 9.55 46.39 -1.95
C GLY A 77 8.04 46.09 -1.96
N PHE A 78 7.62 44.83 -1.76
CA PHE A 78 6.22 44.42 -1.69
C PHE A 78 5.53 44.95 -0.43
N GLY A 79 4.93 46.14 -0.54
CA GLY A 79 4.21 46.82 0.54
C GLY A 79 2.87 46.15 0.91
N ASP A 80 2.08 45.77 -0.08
CA ASP A 80 0.71 45.25 0.10
C ASP A 80 0.58 43.71 0.01
N ALA A 81 1.66 43.01 -0.35
CA ALA A 81 1.62 41.55 -0.48
C ALA A 81 1.53 40.86 0.89
N ARG A 82 0.84 39.71 0.93
CA ARG A 82 0.75 38.91 2.15
C ARG A 82 2.12 38.31 2.47
N ARG A 83 2.77 38.85 3.50
CA ARG A 83 4.04 38.35 4.01
C ARG A 83 3.82 37.10 4.85
N LEU A 84 4.61 36.07 4.59
CA LEU A 84 4.56 34.80 5.30
C LEU A 84 5.93 34.48 5.91
N THR A 85 5.90 33.81 7.05
CA THR A 85 7.05 33.17 7.71
C THR A 85 7.19 31.70 7.28
N CYS A 86 6.08 31.08 6.90
CA CYS A 86 5.99 29.76 6.30
C CYS A 86 4.98 29.77 5.14
N ALA A 87 5.43 29.40 3.95
CA ALA A 87 4.61 29.36 2.74
C ALA A 87 4.32 27.92 2.30
N ARG A 88 3.17 27.71 1.66
CA ARG A 88 2.79 26.41 1.09
C ARG A 88 3.01 26.41 -0.43
N VAL A 89 4.09 25.78 -0.90
CA VAL A 89 4.44 25.65 -2.32
C VAL A 89 4.12 24.24 -2.80
N LEU A 90 3.15 24.10 -3.72
CA LEU A 90 2.70 22.81 -4.27
C LEU A 90 2.34 21.76 -3.20
N GLY A 91 1.91 22.21 -2.03
CA GLY A 91 1.57 21.37 -0.88
C GLY A 91 2.73 21.05 0.07
N ALA A 92 3.96 21.42 -0.27
CA ALA A 92 5.10 21.41 0.66
C ALA A 92 5.16 22.74 1.43
N PHE A 93 5.74 22.72 2.62
CA PHE A 93 5.87 23.89 3.49
C PHE A 93 7.34 24.33 3.51
N VAL A 94 7.55 25.63 3.31
CA VAL A 94 8.87 26.24 3.24
C VAL A 94 8.91 27.44 4.19
N GLU A 95 9.86 27.44 5.11
CA GLU A 95 10.13 28.52 6.05
C GLU A 95 11.04 29.60 5.46
N CYS A 96 10.89 30.84 5.95
CA CYS A 96 11.75 31.95 5.55
C CYS A 96 13.15 31.87 6.17
N ASP A 97 13.26 31.34 7.38
CA ASP A 97 14.50 31.11 8.11
C ASP A 97 14.33 30.01 9.17
N ALA A 98 15.45 29.59 9.77
CA ALA A 98 15.46 28.53 10.77
C ALA A 98 14.69 28.88 12.07
N ALA A 99 14.39 30.16 12.34
CA ALA A 99 13.61 30.53 13.52
C ALA A 99 12.15 30.09 13.40
N HIS A 100 11.64 29.93 12.17
CA HIS A 100 10.27 29.53 11.88
C HIS A 100 10.13 28.04 11.52
N GLU A 101 11.18 27.25 11.74
CA GLU A 101 11.20 25.80 11.51
C GLU A 101 10.03 25.06 12.23
N ALA A 102 9.65 25.53 13.42
CA ALA A 102 8.54 24.96 14.18
C ALA A 102 7.19 25.06 13.42
N GLU A 103 6.99 26.14 12.65
CA GLU A 103 5.76 26.35 11.87
C GLU A 103 5.61 25.32 10.76
N VAL A 104 6.72 24.89 10.15
CA VAL A 104 6.73 23.80 9.16
C VAL A 104 6.25 22.50 9.80
N THR A 105 6.75 22.20 11.00
CA THR A 105 6.34 20.99 11.75
C THR A 105 4.85 21.03 12.06
N GLU A 106 4.33 22.15 12.55
CA GLU A 106 2.90 22.34 12.84
C GLU A 106 2.05 22.21 11.57
N ALA A 107 2.48 22.83 10.47
CA ALA A 107 1.76 22.79 9.20
C ALA A 107 1.72 21.38 8.60
N VAL A 108 2.82 20.63 8.67
CA VAL A 108 2.91 19.22 8.28
C VAL A 108 1.96 18.36 9.12
N ASP A 109 1.98 18.50 10.45
CA ASP A 109 1.10 17.76 11.35
C ASP A 109 -0.38 18.07 11.08
N LYS A 110 -0.73 19.35 10.94
CA LYS A 110 -2.08 19.79 10.57
C LYS A 110 -2.52 19.19 9.24
N ARG A 111 -1.65 19.19 8.22
CA ARG A 111 -1.95 18.64 6.90
C ARG A 111 -2.15 17.13 6.94
N ALA A 112 -1.32 16.41 7.69
CA ALA A 112 -1.48 14.97 7.88
C ALA A 112 -2.83 14.64 8.53
N ARG A 113 -3.22 15.42 9.55
CA ARG A 113 -4.48 15.27 10.29
C ARG A 113 -5.73 15.52 9.48
N GLU A 114 -5.67 16.19 8.34
CA GLU A 114 -6.82 16.25 7.42
C GLU A 114 -7.28 14.86 6.96
N THR A 115 -6.38 13.87 6.97
CA THR A 115 -6.71 12.47 6.66
C THR A 115 -7.61 11.82 7.72
N GLU A 116 -7.75 12.41 8.91
CA GLU A 116 -8.64 11.94 9.99
C GLU A 116 -10.07 11.72 9.48
N ARG A 117 -10.57 12.59 8.59
CA ARG A 117 -11.91 12.44 8.01
C ARG A 117 -12.09 11.09 7.31
N LEU A 118 -11.05 10.62 6.60
CA LEU A 118 -11.09 9.31 5.95
C LEU A 118 -11.02 8.18 6.98
N PHE A 119 -10.14 8.27 7.98
CA PHE A 119 -10.06 7.25 9.03
C PHE A 119 -11.38 7.10 9.80
N ARG A 120 -12.02 8.23 10.16
CA ARG A 120 -13.36 8.22 10.77
C ARG A 120 -14.39 7.58 9.87
N ALA A 121 -14.43 7.95 8.58
CA ALA A 121 -15.36 7.33 7.64
C ALA A 121 -15.14 5.80 7.53
N ILE A 122 -13.90 5.32 7.54
CA ILE A 122 -13.61 3.88 7.53
C ILE A 122 -14.15 3.19 8.79
N LEU A 123 -14.00 3.81 9.96
CA LEU A 123 -14.38 3.25 11.25
C LEU A 123 -15.88 3.32 11.54
N GLU A 124 -16.50 4.48 11.29
CA GLU A 124 -17.85 4.82 11.73
C GLU A 124 -18.91 4.39 10.72
N CYS A 125 -18.59 4.35 9.42
CA CYS A 125 -19.55 3.88 8.43
C CYS A 125 -19.76 2.36 8.52
N PRO A 126 -20.99 1.86 8.24
CA PRO A 126 -21.33 0.44 8.24
C PRO A 126 -20.78 -0.25 6.98
N LEU A 127 -19.45 -0.28 6.88
CA LEU A 127 -18.72 -0.88 5.77
C LEU A 127 -18.33 -2.31 6.11
N ALA A 128 -18.44 -3.20 5.13
CA ALA A 128 -17.86 -4.53 5.20
C ALA A 128 -16.36 -4.47 5.54
N ALA A 129 -15.85 -5.43 6.32
CA ALA A 129 -14.47 -5.49 6.78
C ALA A 129 -13.46 -5.43 5.61
N ARG A 130 -13.79 -6.10 4.50
CA ARG A 130 -13.00 -6.04 3.26
C ARG A 130 -12.99 -4.65 2.62
N THR A 131 -14.10 -3.93 2.66
CA THR A 131 -14.17 -2.56 2.14
C THR A 131 -13.32 -1.62 3.00
N ARG A 132 -13.39 -1.76 4.33
CA ARG A 132 -12.50 -1.04 5.26
C ARG A 132 -11.03 -1.29 4.95
N TRP A 133 -10.66 -2.56 4.72
CA TRP A 133 -9.31 -2.94 4.32
C TRP A 133 -8.85 -2.25 3.04
N ARG A 134 -9.70 -2.20 2.01
CA ARG A 134 -9.36 -1.60 0.71
C ARG A 134 -9.19 -0.09 0.81
N LEU A 135 -10.08 0.58 1.53
CA LEU A 135 -9.94 2.00 1.80
C LEU A 135 -8.65 2.30 2.59
N LEU A 136 -8.31 1.46 3.58
CA LEU A 136 -7.07 1.59 4.32
C LEU A 136 -5.83 1.42 3.41
N SER A 137 -5.73 0.27 2.75
CA SER A 137 -4.52 -0.14 2.03
C SER A 137 -4.28 0.61 0.73
N ALA A 138 -5.34 0.87 -0.05
CA ALA A 138 -5.22 1.48 -1.37
C ALA A 138 -5.44 3.00 -1.38
N SER A 139 -6.18 3.56 -0.40
CA SER A 139 -6.54 4.99 -0.38
C SER A 139 -5.93 5.75 0.78
N ALA A 140 -5.95 5.23 2.01
CA ALA A 140 -5.42 5.95 3.17
C ALA A 140 -3.89 5.93 3.18
N LEU A 141 -3.26 4.75 3.16
CA LEU A 141 -1.80 4.60 3.28
C LEU A 141 -0.97 5.52 2.37
N PRO A 142 -1.28 5.68 1.07
CA PRO A 142 -0.45 6.52 0.19
C PRO A 142 -0.50 8.03 0.50
N ARG A 143 -1.48 8.50 1.30
CA ARG A 143 -1.73 9.94 1.50
C ARG A 143 -0.62 10.68 2.21
N LEU A 144 0.12 9.99 3.09
CA LEU A 144 1.21 10.63 3.83
C LEU A 144 2.50 10.71 3.00
N THR A 145 2.64 9.89 1.95
CA THR A 145 3.88 9.76 1.17
C THR A 145 4.40 11.08 0.62
N PHE A 146 3.50 11.98 0.19
CA PHE A 146 3.90 13.30 -0.29
C PHE A 146 4.62 14.10 0.81
N LEU A 147 4.07 14.13 2.03
CA LEU A 147 4.68 14.87 3.13
C LEU A 147 6.03 14.27 3.53
N LEU A 148 6.10 12.93 3.63
CA LEU A 148 7.35 12.21 3.99
C LEU A 148 8.49 12.45 2.99
N ARG A 149 8.17 12.68 1.71
CA ARG A 149 9.17 12.94 0.68
C ARG A 149 9.62 14.40 0.65
N ASN A 150 8.76 15.34 1.01
CA ASN A 150 9.06 16.77 0.87
C ASN A 150 9.57 17.44 2.16
N HIS A 151 9.58 16.75 3.30
CA HIS A 151 10.00 17.32 4.57
C HIS A 151 10.91 16.34 5.31
N ALA A 152 11.94 16.88 5.99
CA ALA A 152 12.85 16.09 6.79
C ALA A 152 12.14 15.31 7.91
N ALA A 153 12.75 14.20 8.34
CA ALA A 153 12.22 13.29 9.36
C ALA A 153 11.77 14.03 10.64
N LYS A 154 12.52 15.05 11.06
CA LYS A 154 12.22 15.90 12.22
C LYS A 154 10.83 16.55 12.16
N HIS A 155 10.33 16.89 10.97
CA HIS A 155 9.00 17.50 10.79
C HIS A 155 7.89 16.47 10.65
N THR A 156 8.22 15.26 10.16
CA THR A 156 7.21 14.25 9.80
C THR A 156 7.03 13.15 10.81
N ARG A 157 7.97 12.95 11.75
CA ARG A 157 7.95 11.82 12.70
C ARG A 157 6.65 11.78 13.52
N GLY A 158 6.27 12.89 14.15
CA GLY A 158 5.03 12.95 14.96
C GLY A 158 3.77 12.71 14.13
N ALA A 159 3.71 13.28 12.92
CA ALA A 159 2.61 13.03 11.99
C ALA A 159 2.53 11.55 11.55
N ALA A 160 3.68 10.92 11.33
CA ALA A 160 3.78 9.53 10.93
C ALA A 160 3.38 8.56 12.06
N GLU A 161 3.79 8.83 13.30
CA GLU A 161 3.36 8.08 14.48
C GLU A 161 1.85 8.19 14.71
N TRP A 162 1.31 9.40 14.60
CA TRP A 162 -0.13 9.63 14.65
C TRP A 162 -0.87 8.82 13.58
N PHE A 163 -0.34 8.81 12.35
CA PHE A 163 -0.93 8.08 11.22
C PHE A 163 -0.90 6.57 11.44
N ASP A 164 0.23 6.01 11.90
CA ASP A 164 0.38 4.59 12.21
C ASP A 164 -0.57 4.13 13.32
N ALA A 165 -0.86 4.99 14.30
CA ALA A 165 -1.88 4.72 15.32
C ALA A 165 -3.29 4.60 14.72
N ARG A 166 -3.61 5.37 13.66
CA ARG A 166 -4.92 5.30 12.98
C ARG A 166 -5.03 4.08 12.09
N VAL A 167 -3.94 3.71 11.40
CA VAL A 167 -3.83 2.42 10.70
C VAL A 167 -4.09 1.25 11.66
N THR A 168 -3.48 1.30 12.85
CA THR A 168 -3.69 0.31 13.92
C THR A 168 -5.15 0.25 14.40
N ALA A 169 -5.80 1.41 14.57
CA ALA A 169 -7.20 1.48 14.98
C ALA A 169 -8.13 0.85 13.94
N VAL A 170 -7.91 1.13 12.65
CA VAL A 170 -8.67 0.48 11.56
C VAL A 170 -8.43 -1.03 11.54
N LEU A 171 -7.17 -1.47 11.68
CA LEU A 171 -6.86 -2.90 11.72
C LEU A 171 -7.58 -3.59 12.88
N SER A 172 -7.59 -2.97 14.06
CA SER A 172 -8.31 -3.46 15.25
C SER A 172 -9.82 -3.56 15.00
N ALA A 173 -10.40 -2.57 14.33
CA ALA A 173 -11.82 -2.56 13.97
C ALA A 173 -12.17 -3.65 12.93
N ILE A 174 -11.26 -3.96 12.00
CA ILE A 174 -11.42 -5.05 11.05
C ILE A 174 -11.45 -6.39 11.78
N VAL A 175 -10.49 -6.66 12.67
CA VAL A 175 -10.43 -7.95 13.38
C VAL A 175 -11.35 -8.04 14.60
N GLY A 176 -12.05 -6.96 14.94
CA GLY A 176 -12.98 -6.87 16.05
C GLY A 176 -12.33 -6.92 17.44
N ARG A 177 -11.03 -6.67 17.55
CA ARG A 177 -10.27 -6.72 18.80
C ARG A 177 -9.00 -5.86 18.75
N PRO A 178 -8.44 -5.44 19.88
CA PRO A 178 -7.14 -4.77 19.91
C PRO A 178 -6.05 -5.65 19.28
N VAL A 179 -5.21 -5.07 18.43
CA VAL A 179 -4.06 -5.78 17.85
C VAL A 179 -2.82 -5.62 18.72
N SER A 180 -2.10 -6.72 18.95
CA SER A 180 -0.85 -6.70 19.72
C SER A 180 0.28 -5.98 18.99
N GLN A 181 1.35 -5.61 19.71
CA GLN A 181 2.57 -5.07 19.08
C GLN A 181 3.12 -6.03 18.02
N ARG A 182 3.16 -7.33 18.33
CA ARG A 182 3.62 -8.37 17.41
C ARG A 182 2.77 -8.42 16.15
N ALA A 183 1.44 -8.35 16.27
CA ALA A 183 0.55 -8.29 15.12
C ALA A 183 0.79 -7.03 14.27
N ARG A 184 1.07 -5.87 14.89
CA ARG A 184 1.45 -4.65 14.14
C ARG A 184 2.74 -4.85 13.34
N ASP A 185 3.74 -5.49 13.95
CA ASP A 185 5.01 -5.77 13.27
C ASP A 185 4.81 -6.75 12.10
N VAL A 186 4.02 -7.82 12.29
CA VAL A 186 3.63 -8.72 11.19
C VAL A 186 2.81 -7.98 10.12
N ALA A 187 1.92 -7.07 10.52
CA ALA A 187 1.10 -6.31 9.58
C ALA A 187 1.95 -5.39 8.69
N ALA A 188 3.01 -4.82 9.26
CA ALA A 188 3.93 -3.92 8.58
C ALA A 188 4.81 -4.63 7.53
N LEU A 189 5.07 -5.93 7.68
CA LEU A 189 5.81 -6.70 6.69
C LEU A 189 5.12 -6.69 5.31
N PRO A 190 5.89 -6.73 4.21
CA PRO A 190 5.33 -6.91 2.87
C PRO A 190 4.49 -8.19 2.76
N ILE A 191 3.49 -8.16 1.88
CA ILE A 191 2.63 -9.32 1.61
C ILE A 191 3.44 -10.52 1.14
N ALA A 192 4.44 -10.28 0.28
CA ALA A 192 5.37 -11.30 -0.21
C ALA A 192 6.27 -11.91 0.89
N MET A 193 6.34 -11.28 2.07
CA MET A 193 7.09 -11.76 3.23
C MET A 193 6.17 -12.32 4.33
N GLY A 194 4.89 -12.56 4.00
CA GLY A 194 3.91 -13.12 4.93
C GLY A 194 3.10 -12.08 5.71
N GLY A 195 3.48 -10.81 5.66
CA GLY A 195 2.77 -9.72 6.31
C GLY A 195 1.58 -9.17 5.54
N CYS A 196 1.14 -7.98 5.90
CA CYS A 196 -0.06 -7.36 5.34
C CYS A 196 0.21 -6.18 4.39
N GLY A 197 1.46 -5.71 4.31
CA GLY A 197 1.86 -4.54 3.52
C GLY A 197 1.47 -3.20 4.14
N LEU A 198 1.06 -3.18 5.42
CA LEU A 198 0.72 -1.95 6.15
C LEU A 198 1.98 -1.31 6.75
N ARG A 199 2.95 -0.97 5.88
CA ARG A 199 4.26 -0.45 6.31
C ARG A 199 4.12 0.77 7.21
N ARG A 200 4.89 0.77 8.30
CA ARG A 200 4.94 1.86 9.27
C ARG A 200 5.45 3.14 8.62
N GLN A 201 4.62 4.17 8.61
CA GLN A 201 5.00 5.47 8.08
C GLN A 201 6.13 6.08 8.88
N VAL A 202 6.20 5.83 10.19
CA VAL A 202 7.31 6.34 11.03
C VAL A 202 8.66 5.80 10.56
N THR A 203 8.72 4.54 10.12
CA THR A 203 9.94 3.95 9.57
C THR A 203 10.33 4.59 8.23
N ILE A 204 9.35 4.87 7.37
CA ILE A 204 9.59 5.51 6.07
C ILE A 204 10.01 6.98 6.24
N ALA A 205 9.47 7.67 7.25
CA ALA A 205 9.77 9.07 7.56
C ALA A 205 11.26 9.32 7.82
N GLU A 206 11.98 8.34 8.38
CA GLU A 206 13.41 8.46 8.69
C GLU A 206 14.30 8.63 7.46
N PHE A 207 13.84 8.23 6.26
CA PHE A 207 14.68 8.27 5.06
C PHE A 207 14.00 8.79 3.79
N ALA A 208 12.69 8.96 3.76
CA ALA A 208 11.97 9.28 2.54
C ALA A 208 12.41 10.60 1.89
N HIS A 209 12.67 11.64 2.68
CA HIS A 209 13.10 12.94 2.19
C HIS A 209 14.52 12.90 1.60
N GLU A 210 15.46 12.28 2.30
CA GLU A 210 16.85 12.10 1.83
C GLU A 210 16.94 11.34 0.52
N CYS A 211 15.92 10.55 0.18
CA CYS A 211 15.87 9.80 -1.07
C CYS A 211 15.42 10.61 -2.29
N VAL A 212 14.91 11.83 -2.11
CA VAL A 212 14.47 12.67 -3.22
C VAL A 212 15.66 13.02 -4.11
N GLY A 213 15.46 12.96 -5.44
CA GLY A 213 16.55 13.15 -6.42
C GLY A 213 17.43 11.91 -6.66
N HIS A 214 17.38 10.90 -5.78
CA HIS A 214 18.22 9.70 -5.90
C HIS A 214 17.43 8.50 -6.44
N LYS A 215 17.68 8.17 -7.72
CA LYS A 215 17.03 7.04 -8.40
C LYS A 215 17.22 5.74 -7.61
N ASN A 216 16.13 5.03 -7.34
CA ASN A 216 16.07 3.76 -6.60
C ASN A 216 16.51 3.78 -5.13
N LEU A 217 16.99 4.90 -4.57
CA LEU A 217 17.47 4.93 -3.18
C LEU A 217 16.36 4.61 -2.17
N GLN A 218 15.18 5.21 -2.34
CA GLN A 218 14.03 4.92 -1.46
C GLN A 218 13.63 3.45 -1.52
N ARG A 219 13.69 2.84 -2.71
CA ARG A 219 13.38 1.41 -2.88
C ARG A 219 14.36 0.57 -2.07
N SER A 220 15.67 0.83 -2.22
CA SER A 220 16.72 0.12 -1.49
C SER A 220 16.57 0.25 0.04
N LYS A 221 16.39 1.47 0.55
CA LYS A 221 16.20 1.71 1.99
C LYS A 221 14.91 1.07 2.53
N THR A 222 13.84 1.04 1.73
CA THR A 222 12.59 0.34 2.11
C THR A 222 12.79 -1.17 2.15
N GLU A 223 13.47 -1.75 1.16
CA GLU A 223 13.80 -3.18 1.15
C GLU A 223 14.70 -3.58 2.33
N GLU A 224 15.63 -2.71 2.73
CA GLU A 224 16.46 -2.89 3.93
C GLU A 224 15.62 -2.89 5.21
N ALA A 225 14.79 -1.87 5.41
CA ALA A 225 13.88 -1.82 6.55
C ALA A 225 12.92 -3.02 6.62
N ASP A 226 12.41 -3.48 5.47
CA ASP A 226 11.56 -4.67 5.37
C ASP A 226 12.33 -5.95 5.79
N ARG A 227 13.61 -6.08 5.39
CA ARG A 227 14.48 -7.20 5.79
C ARG A 227 14.78 -7.17 7.29
N ASP A 228 15.09 -6.00 7.84
CA ASP A 228 15.42 -5.87 9.26
C ASP A 228 14.22 -6.22 10.14
N LEU A 229 13.04 -5.72 9.79
CA LEU A 229 11.79 -6.08 10.47
C LEU A 229 11.52 -7.59 10.37
N SER A 230 11.74 -8.18 9.21
CA SER A 230 11.58 -9.63 9.00
C SER A 230 12.54 -10.41 9.89
N ASN A 231 13.84 -10.05 9.89
CA ASN A 231 14.84 -10.71 10.71
C ASN A 231 14.50 -10.63 12.20
N ALA A 232 14.07 -9.46 12.68
CA ALA A 232 13.62 -9.27 14.07
C ALA A 232 12.40 -10.14 14.41
N LEU A 233 11.42 -10.24 13.51
CA LEU A 233 10.26 -11.11 13.70
C LEU A 233 10.63 -12.60 13.71
N PHE A 234 11.42 -13.06 12.74
CA PHE A 234 11.86 -14.46 12.68
C PHE A 234 12.76 -14.86 13.85
N ALA A 235 13.39 -13.90 14.54
CA ALA A 235 14.11 -14.14 15.79
C ALA A 235 13.20 -14.33 17.01
N THR A 236 11.91 -13.99 16.93
CA THR A 236 10.95 -14.12 18.04
C THR A 236 9.83 -15.13 17.78
N VAL A 237 9.63 -15.53 16.52
CA VAL A 237 8.58 -16.46 16.10
C VAL A 237 9.14 -17.87 15.88
N TYR A 238 8.56 -18.86 16.57
CA TYR A 238 9.05 -20.25 16.59
C TYR A 238 7.97 -21.27 16.26
N GLY A 239 8.40 -22.49 15.93
CA GLY A 239 7.52 -23.66 15.76
C GLY A 239 6.36 -23.42 14.80
N ALA A 240 5.14 -23.64 15.29
CA ALA A 240 3.89 -23.53 14.54
C ALA A 240 3.66 -22.14 13.94
N GLU A 241 3.92 -21.07 14.69
CA GLU A 241 3.72 -19.69 14.22
C GLU A 241 4.68 -19.36 13.07
N ARG A 242 5.92 -19.86 13.12
CA ARG A 242 6.89 -19.68 12.04
C ARG A 242 6.45 -20.35 10.75
N GLN A 243 5.80 -21.51 10.86
CA GLN A 243 5.21 -22.19 9.71
C GLN A 243 4.05 -21.38 9.12
N VAL A 244 3.20 -20.80 9.97
CA VAL A 244 2.10 -19.90 9.55
C VAL A 244 2.64 -18.69 8.78
N LEU A 245 3.61 -17.99 9.37
CA LEU A 245 4.21 -16.81 8.73
C LEU A 245 4.89 -17.16 7.39
N THR A 246 5.63 -18.26 7.35
CA THR A 246 6.31 -18.72 6.12
C THR A 246 5.34 -19.01 4.99
N ALA A 247 4.24 -19.71 5.26
CA ALA A 247 3.31 -20.04 4.20
C ALA A 247 2.29 -18.92 3.89
N ASN A 248 2.18 -17.88 4.72
CA ASN A 248 1.57 -16.60 4.33
C ASN A 248 2.35 -15.84 3.24
N ALA A 249 3.64 -16.16 3.05
CA ALA A 249 4.49 -15.61 2.00
C ALA A 249 4.35 -16.36 0.66
N ALA A 250 3.62 -17.49 0.62
CA ALA A 250 3.43 -18.27 -0.58
C ALA A 250 2.66 -17.49 -1.67
N ALA A 251 2.92 -17.82 -2.94
CA ALA A 251 2.21 -17.26 -4.06
C ALA A 251 0.69 -17.47 -3.91
N GLY A 252 -0.09 -16.41 -4.12
CA GLY A 252 -1.54 -16.45 -3.99
C GLY A 252 -2.08 -16.27 -2.56
N ALA A 253 -1.27 -16.47 -1.51
CA ALA A 253 -1.72 -16.36 -0.11
C ALA A 253 -2.20 -14.94 0.25
N GLY A 254 -1.70 -13.91 -0.43
CA GLY A 254 -2.08 -12.51 -0.24
C GLY A 254 -3.30 -12.04 -1.04
N ARG A 255 -3.93 -12.89 -1.86
CA ARG A 255 -4.97 -12.44 -2.80
C ARG A 255 -6.18 -11.83 -2.12
N ALA A 256 -6.60 -12.31 -0.95
CA ALA A 256 -7.71 -11.67 -0.22
C ALA A 256 -7.43 -10.18 0.09
N LEU A 257 -6.15 -9.81 0.32
CA LEU A 257 -5.72 -8.45 0.58
C LEU A 257 -5.57 -7.59 -0.68
N THR A 258 -5.17 -8.19 -1.81
CA THR A 258 -4.75 -7.45 -3.03
C THR A 258 -5.67 -7.60 -4.22
N ASP A 259 -6.39 -8.70 -4.34
CA ASP A 259 -7.24 -9.02 -5.49
C ASP A 259 -8.72 -8.62 -5.25
N PRO A 260 -9.25 -7.62 -5.98
CA PRO A 260 -10.64 -7.19 -5.83
C PRO A 260 -11.64 -8.25 -6.30
N GLN A 261 -11.22 -9.30 -7.03
CA GLN A 261 -12.11 -10.39 -7.46
C GLN A 261 -12.35 -11.44 -6.38
N VAL A 262 -11.50 -11.51 -5.34
CA VAL A 262 -11.65 -12.49 -4.26
C VAL A 262 -12.72 -12.03 -3.28
N CYS A 263 -13.97 -12.47 -3.48
CA CYS A 263 -15.10 -12.15 -2.61
C CYS A 263 -15.18 -13.15 -1.44
N THR A 264 -15.00 -12.63 -0.23
CA THR A 264 -15.22 -13.34 1.04
C THR A 264 -16.23 -12.55 1.87
N ASP A 265 -17.03 -13.24 2.67
CA ASP A 265 -17.80 -12.56 3.72
C ASP A 265 -16.86 -12.00 4.81
N ASP A 266 -17.44 -11.17 5.69
CA ASP A 266 -16.68 -10.50 6.75
C ASP A 266 -16.09 -11.48 7.76
N ALA A 267 -16.81 -12.54 8.14
CA ALA A 267 -16.32 -13.51 9.12
C ALA A 267 -15.08 -14.26 8.60
N ALA A 268 -15.12 -14.69 7.33
CA ALA A 268 -14.02 -15.33 6.65
C ALA A 268 -12.84 -14.37 6.45
N PHE A 269 -13.10 -13.11 6.07
CA PHE A 269 -12.06 -12.11 5.91
C PHE A 269 -11.36 -11.78 7.23
N CYS A 270 -12.12 -11.58 8.31
CA CYS A 270 -11.58 -11.31 9.64
C CYS A 270 -10.76 -12.48 10.16
N THR A 271 -11.25 -13.71 9.97
CA THR A 271 -10.50 -14.94 10.32
C THR A 271 -9.18 -15.01 9.55
N TYR A 272 -9.21 -14.75 8.24
CA TYR A 272 -8.01 -14.71 7.41
C TYR A 272 -7.00 -13.66 7.89
N VAL A 273 -7.45 -12.45 8.23
CA VAL A 273 -6.57 -11.40 8.75
C VAL A 273 -5.98 -11.81 10.10
N LEU A 274 -6.78 -12.36 11.02
CA LEU A 274 -6.29 -12.85 12.32
C LEU A 274 -5.22 -13.93 12.19
N GLU A 275 -5.45 -14.95 11.36
CA GLU A 275 -4.45 -15.98 11.10
C GLU A 275 -3.16 -15.40 10.54
N ARG A 276 -3.28 -14.43 9.63
CA ARG A 276 -2.14 -13.75 9.00
C ARG A 276 -1.34 -12.91 9.99
N LEU A 277 -2.00 -12.28 10.95
CA LEU A 277 -1.39 -11.50 12.02
C LEU A 277 -0.78 -12.36 13.14
N LEU A 278 -0.87 -13.69 13.06
CA LEU A 278 -0.51 -14.61 14.13
C LEU A 278 -1.31 -14.36 15.42
N GLU A 279 -2.52 -13.81 15.27
CA GLU A 279 -3.47 -13.59 16.34
C GLU A 279 -4.41 -14.78 16.47
N ARG A 280 -4.74 -15.19 17.70
CA ARG A 280 -5.50 -16.41 17.91
C ARG A 280 -6.92 -16.30 17.35
N VAL A 281 -7.30 -17.19 16.45
CA VAL A 281 -8.66 -17.23 15.88
C VAL A 281 -9.65 -17.76 16.90
N LEU A 282 -9.33 -18.92 17.48
CA LEU A 282 -10.13 -19.58 18.50
C LEU A 282 -9.83 -19.01 19.90
N PRO A 283 -10.79 -19.04 20.83
CA PRO A 283 -10.56 -18.67 22.23
C PRO A 283 -9.32 -19.32 22.86
N ASP A 284 -8.68 -18.58 23.76
CA ASP A 284 -7.57 -19.10 24.57
C ASP A 284 -8.02 -20.29 25.42
N GLY A 285 -7.10 -21.25 25.60
CA GLY A 285 -7.37 -22.46 26.36
C GLY A 285 -8.21 -23.52 25.65
N GLN A 286 -8.82 -23.20 24.50
CA GLN A 286 -9.58 -24.18 23.73
C GLN A 286 -8.69 -25.35 23.30
N LYS A 287 -9.13 -26.57 23.60
CA LYS A 287 -8.44 -27.80 23.23
C LYS A 287 -9.07 -28.43 21.99
N CYS A 288 -8.21 -29.01 21.17
CA CYS A 288 -8.61 -29.86 20.07
C CYS A 288 -9.12 -31.21 20.60
N VAL A 289 -9.90 -31.94 19.80
CA VAL A 289 -10.38 -33.30 20.13
C VAL A 289 -9.25 -34.29 20.46
N CYS A 290 -8.02 -33.99 20.04
CA CYS A 290 -6.84 -34.80 20.36
C CYS A 290 -6.22 -34.50 21.74
N GLY A 291 -6.72 -33.50 22.45
CA GLY A 291 -6.21 -32.99 23.72
C GLY A 291 -5.15 -31.88 23.60
N ALA A 292 -4.60 -31.63 22.41
CA ALA A 292 -3.64 -30.55 22.19
C ALA A 292 -4.32 -29.17 22.18
N ASP A 293 -3.53 -28.09 22.30
CA ASP A 293 -4.03 -26.73 22.13
C ASP A 293 -4.59 -26.51 20.71
N ALA A 294 -5.79 -25.94 20.60
CA ALA A 294 -6.43 -25.61 19.33
C ALA A 294 -5.86 -24.30 18.74
N SER A 295 -4.53 -24.27 18.57
CA SER A 295 -3.84 -23.13 17.96
C SER A 295 -4.21 -22.97 16.49
N ASN A 296 -3.95 -21.77 15.94
CA ASN A 296 -4.17 -21.48 14.52
C ASN A 296 -3.52 -22.53 13.61
N TRP A 297 -2.35 -23.05 13.96
CA TRP A 297 -1.71 -24.10 13.18
C TRP A 297 -2.35 -25.48 13.40
N HIS A 298 -2.63 -25.84 14.66
CA HIS A 298 -3.02 -27.20 15.00
C HIS A 298 -4.38 -27.60 14.40
N VAL A 299 -5.34 -26.68 14.38
CA VAL A 299 -6.68 -26.94 13.79
C VAL A 299 -6.61 -27.25 12.30
N HIS A 300 -5.54 -26.83 11.64
CA HIS A 300 -5.31 -27.06 10.22
C HIS A 300 -4.54 -28.34 9.90
N THR A 301 -3.96 -28.99 10.92
CA THR A 301 -3.03 -30.13 10.75
C THR A 301 -3.40 -31.37 11.57
N CYS A 302 -4.30 -31.25 12.54
CA CYS A 302 -4.67 -32.37 13.43
C CYS A 302 -5.30 -33.54 12.66
N THR A 303 -4.68 -34.72 12.75
CA THR A 303 -5.16 -35.95 12.09
C THR A 303 -6.31 -36.63 12.83
N LYS A 304 -6.53 -36.31 14.11
CA LYS A 304 -7.65 -36.84 14.90
C LYS A 304 -8.95 -36.03 14.72
N LEU A 305 -8.88 -34.86 14.07
CA LEU A 305 -10.08 -34.07 13.80
C LEU A 305 -10.89 -34.76 12.68
N HIS A 306 -12.21 -34.86 12.87
CA HIS A 306 -13.10 -35.55 11.94
C HIS A 306 -12.98 -34.97 10.53
N GLY A 307 -12.96 -35.84 9.52
CA GLY A 307 -12.77 -35.45 8.11
C GLY A 307 -11.36 -35.02 7.72
N LYS A 308 -10.38 -35.08 8.66
CA LYS A 308 -8.97 -34.67 8.49
C LYS A 308 -8.85 -33.30 7.80
N PRO A 309 -8.54 -32.19 8.50
CA PRO A 309 -8.65 -30.82 7.98
C PRO A 309 -8.05 -30.58 6.59
N ARG A 310 -6.95 -31.26 6.27
CA ARG A 310 -6.34 -31.25 4.93
C ARG A 310 -7.26 -31.81 3.84
N GLN A 311 -7.85 -32.98 4.05
CA GLN A 311 -8.75 -33.64 3.09
C GLN A 311 -10.01 -32.79 2.93
N LEU A 312 -10.65 -32.41 4.03
CA LEU A 312 -11.85 -31.56 3.98
C LEU A 312 -11.66 -30.28 3.15
N ARG A 313 -10.55 -29.55 3.33
CA ARG A 313 -10.28 -28.33 2.53
C ARG A 313 -10.09 -28.63 1.05
N HIS A 314 -9.39 -29.72 0.73
CA HIS A 314 -9.17 -30.16 -0.64
C HIS A 314 -10.49 -30.55 -1.30
N ASP A 315 -11.33 -31.32 -0.62
CA ASP A 315 -12.65 -31.72 -1.08
C ASP A 315 -13.57 -30.50 -1.31
N VAL A 316 -13.54 -29.51 -0.41
CA VAL A 316 -14.31 -28.26 -0.55
C VAL A 316 -13.80 -27.45 -1.74
N ALA A 317 -12.48 -27.29 -1.90
CA ALA A 317 -11.90 -26.57 -3.04
C ALA A 317 -12.25 -27.24 -4.38
N ASN A 318 -12.12 -28.57 -4.45
CA ASN A 318 -12.54 -29.38 -5.60
C ASN A 318 -14.01 -29.17 -5.92
N SER A 319 -14.87 -29.29 -4.90
CA SER A 319 -16.32 -29.14 -5.05
C SER A 319 -16.71 -27.75 -5.54
N LYS A 320 -16.07 -26.69 -5.04
CA LYS A 320 -16.35 -25.31 -5.46
C LYS A 320 -15.84 -25.02 -6.87
N LEU A 321 -14.67 -25.53 -7.25
CA LEU A 321 -14.17 -25.40 -8.62
C LEU A 321 -15.09 -26.14 -9.60
N ALA A 322 -15.46 -27.39 -9.30
CA ALA A 322 -16.40 -28.16 -10.11
C ALA A 322 -17.74 -27.44 -10.27
N LEU A 323 -18.30 -26.90 -9.17
CA LEU A 323 -19.55 -26.14 -9.21
C LEU A 323 -19.41 -24.89 -10.10
N GLY A 324 -18.34 -24.12 -9.95
CA GLY A 324 -18.09 -22.92 -10.77
C GLY A 324 -18.02 -23.25 -12.26
N LEU A 325 -17.32 -24.33 -12.62
CA LEU A 325 -17.23 -24.80 -14.01
C LEU A 325 -18.57 -25.27 -14.56
N ARG A 326 -19.38 -25.98 -13.75
CA ARG A 326 -20.75 -26.37 -14.12
C ARG A 326 -21.65 -25.16 -14.34
N LEU A 327 -21.53 -24.12 -13.52
CA LEU A 327 -22.25 -22.86 -13.71
C LEU A 327 -21.83 -22.13 -15.00
N CYS A 328 -20.59 -22.34 -15.47
CA CYS A 328 -20.10 -21.87 -16.75
C CYS A 328 -20.47 -22.79 -17.95
N GLY A 329 -21.25 -23.86 -17.73
CA GLY A 329 -21.72 -24.76 -18.78
C GLY A 329 -20.78 -25.93 -19.11
N PHE A 330 -19.73 -26.16 -18.32
CA PHE A 330 -18.88 -27.35 -18.47
C PHE A 330 -19.46 -28.54 -17.71
N ASP A 331 -19.31 -29.74 -18.25
CA ASP A 331 -19.51 -30.96 -17.47
C ASP A 331 -18.26 -31.24 -16.64
N CYS A 332 -18.43 -31.63 -15.38
CA CYS A 332 -17.33 -31.84 -14.45
C CYS A 332 -17.54 -33.11 -13.64
N THR A 333 -16.60 -34.04 -13.76
CA THR A 333 -16.54 -35.27 -12.95
C THR A 333 -15.43 -35.14 -11.91
N THR A 334 -15.76 -35.36 -10.64
CA THR A 334 -14.82 -35.36 -9.51
C THR A 334 -14.18 -36.73 -9.35
N GLU A 335 -12.88 -36.77 -9.08
CA GLU A 335 -12.06 -37.97 -8.90
C GLU A 335 -12.27 -39.08 -9.97
N PRO A 336 -12.25 -38.75 -11.28
CA PRO A 336 -12.54 -39.70 -12.35
C PRO A 336 -11.42 -40.73 -12.52
N HIS A 337 -11.78 -41.92 -12.98
CA HIS A 337 -10.83 -42.93 -13.40
C HIS A 337 -10.60 -42.79 -14.90
N LEU A 338 -9.44 -42.23 -15.29
CA LEU A 338 -9.15 -41.96 -16.71
C LEU A 338 -8.86 -43.23 -17.51
N ASN A 339 -8.16 -44.21 -16.93
CA ASN A 339 -7.81 -45.48 -17.59
C ASN A 339 -7.45 -46.55 -16.54
N GLU A 340 -7.79 -47.83 -16.77
CA GLU A 340 -7.41 -48.94 -15.88
C GLU A 340 -5.88 -49.14 -15.77
N VAL A 341 -5.12 -48.69 -16.78
CA VAL A 341 -3.66 -48.87 -16.87
C VAL A 341 -2.88 -47.76 -16.16
N SER A 342 -3.37 -46.51 -16.17
CA SER A 342 -2.57 -45.35 -15.74
C SER A 342 -2.60 -45.14 -14.22
N LYS A 343 -3.55 -45.75 -13.50
CA LYS A 343 -3.87 -45.51 -12.07
C LYS A 343 -3.94 -44.01 -11.69
N ARG A 344 -4.00 -43.11 -12.67
CA ARG A 344 -4.06 -41.66 -12.45
C ARG A 344 -5.50 -41.29 -12.16
N ARG A 345 -5.70 -40.73 -10.97
CA ARG A 345 -6.97 -40.21 -10.48
C ARG A 345 -6.80 -38.71 -10.28
N PRO A 346 -6.99 -37.90 -11.34
CA PRO A 346 -6.96 -36.47 -11.19
C PRO A 346 -8.13 -36.02 -10.30
N ASP A 347 -8.06 -34.82 -9.75
CA ASP A 347 -9.15 -34.30 -8.93
C ASP A 347 -10.42 -33.99 -9.75
N LEU A 348 -10.25 -33.44 -10.96
CA LEU A 348 -11.35 -33.05 -11.84
C LEU A 348 -11.08 -33.42 -13.31
N LEU A 349 -12.09 -33.96 -13.98
CA LEU A 349 -12.22 -33.98 -15.44
C LEU A 349 -13.27 -32.97 -15.85
N ILE A 350 -12.89 -32.07 -16.74
CA ILE A 350 -13.71 -30.98 -17.27
C ILE A 350 -13.96 -31.28 -18.74
N THR A 351 -15.23 -31.40 -19.13
CA THR A 351 -15.63 -31.67 -20.52
C THR A 351 -16.48 -30.51 -21.03
N GLY A 352 -16.10 -29.93 -22.16
CA GLY A 352 -16.87 -28.87 -22.80
C GLY A 352 -16.21 -28.36 -24.08
N LEU A 353 -17.00 -27.74 -24.95
CA LEU A 353 -16.54 -27.15 -26.21
C LEU A 353 -15.75 -28.13 -27.11
N GLY A 354 -16.12 -29.41 -27.09
CA GLY A 354 -15.43 -30.47 -27.87
C GLY A 354 -14.07 -30.88 -27.30
N THR A 355 -13.72 -30.45 -26.09
CA THR A 355 -12.43 -30.75 -25.44
C THR A 355 -12.60 -31.36 -24.05
N GLN A 356 -11.56 -32.05 -23.59
CA GLN A 356 -11.44 -32.56 -22.24
C GLN A 356 -10.16 -32.02 -21.61
N ALA A 357 -10.26 -31.55 -20.37
CA ALA A 357 -9.13 -31.12 -19.57
C ALA A 357 -9.17 -31.82 -18.21
N VAL A 358 -8.01 -32.18 -17.68
CA VAL A 358 -7.88 -32.75 -16.33
C VAL A 358 -7.05 -31.81 -15.47
N THR A 359 -7.43 -31.65 -14.20
CA THR A 359 -6.73 -30.76 -13.28
C THR A 359 -6.69 -31.35 -11.87
N ASP A 360 -5.57 -31.07 -11.18
CA ASP A 360 -5.36 -31.38 -9.78
C ASP A 360 -5.41 -30.07 -8.97
N VAL A 361 -6.19 -30.07 -7.90
CA VAL A 361 -6.31 -28.95 -6.99
C VAL A 361 -5.34 -29.14 -5.84
N THR A 362 -4.40 -28.20 -5.70
CA THR A 362 -3.53 -28.16 -4.54
C THR A 362 -4.00 -27.05 -3.60
N VAL A 363 -4.45 -27.42 -2.41
CA VAL A 363 -4.73 -26.44 -1.35
C VAL A 363 -3.41 -26.03 -0.70
N THR A 364 -2.90 -24.88 -1.09
CA THR A 364 -1.80 -24.21 -0.41
C THR A 364 -2.36 -23.44 0.79
N HIS A 365 -2.42 -24.10 1.95
CA HIS A 365 -2.69 -23.40 3.20
C HIS A 365 -1.40 -22.70 3.70
N PRO A 366 -1.51 -21.56 4.40
CA PRO A 366 -0.46 -20.99 5.24
C PRO A 366 0.21 -21.94 6.25
N ALA A 367 -0.15 -23.22 6.33
CA ALA A 367 0.38 -24.16 7.33
C ALA A 367 0.94 -25.46 6.70
N VAL A 368 1.03 -25.54 5.36
CA VAL A 368 1.55 -26.72 4.67
C VAL A 368 2.77 -26.33 3.85
N HIS A 369 3.94 -26.77 4.30
CA HIS A 369 5.06 -26.98 3.38
C HIS A 369 4.62 -28.02 2.35
N PRO A 370 4.80 -27.76 1.04
CA PRO A 370 4.74 -28.84 0.06
C PRO A 370 5.78 -29.85 0.49
N ARG A 371 5.38 -31.08 0.86
CA ARG A 371 6.33 -32.19 0.85
C ARG A 371 6.89 -32.21 -0.56
N GLY A 372 8.22 -32.09 -0.70
CA GLY A 372 8.93 -31.99 -1.96
C GLY A 372 8.22 -32.73 -3.09
N GLY A 373 7.40 -31.99 -3.83
CA GLY A 373 6.84 -32.45 -5.08
C GLY A 373 7.99 -32.36 -6.05
N LYS A 374 8.44 -33.49 -6.58
CA LYS A 374 9.27 -33.49 -7.78
C LYS A 374 8.67 -32.47 -8.74
N ARG A 375 9.47 -31.50 -9.20
CA ARG A 375 9.16 -30.76 -10.41
C ARG A 375 8.83 -31.82 -11.46
N SER A 376 7.56 -32.02 -11.75
CA SER A 376 7.16 -32.62 -13.01
C SER A 376 7.30 -31.49 -14.01
N ASP A 377 8.52 -31.32 -14.50
CA ASP A 377 8.73 -30.75 -15.83
C ASP A 377 8.04 -31.70 -16.81
N SER A 378 6.74 -31.50 -17.00
CA SER A 378 6.03 -32.04 -18.14
C SER A 378 5.62 -30.87 -19.01
N HIS A 379 6.59 -30.41 -19.81
CA HIS A 379 6.29 -29.89 -21.13
C HIS A 379 5.51 -30.97 -21.89
N SER A 380 4.18 -30.94 -21.84
CA SER A 380 3.37 -31.51 -22.90
C SER A 380 3.21 -30.40 -23.93
N GLY A 381 4.08 -30.45 -24.94
CA GLY A 381 3.98 -29.62 -26.12
C GLY A 381 2.59 -29.77 -26.74
N ILE A 382 2.01 -28.61 -27.04
CA ILE A 382 0.95 -28.49 -28.04
C ILE A 382 1.66 -28.73 -29.38
N SER A 383 1.57 -29.95 -29.91
CA SER A 383 1.83 -30.21 -31.33
C SER A 383 0.55 -29.89 -32.09
N GLY A 384 0.66 -28.88 -32.96
CA GLY A 384 -0.46 -28.31 -33.69
C GLY A 384 -1.06 -29.20 -34.78
N ILE A 385 -2.13 -28.65 -35.35
CA ILE A 385 -2.16 -28.37 -36.78
C ILE A 385 -1.70 -26.92 -36.94
#